data_AF-A0A0F9DCM9-F1
#
_entry.id   AF-A0A0F9DCM9-F1
#
_cell.length_a   1.000
_cell.length_b   1.000
_cell.length_c   1.000
_cell.angle_alpha   90.00
_cell.angle_beta   90.00
_cell.angle_gamma   90.00
#
_symmetry.space_group_name_H-M   'P 1'
#
loop_
_entity.id
_entity.type
_entity.pdbx_description
1 polymer ?
#
loop_
_entity_poly.entity_id
_entity_poly.type
_entity_poly.pdbx_seq_one_letter_code
_entity_poly.pdbx_strand_id
1 'polypeptide(L)'
;MVSIGDQINLETNTFPATNVTVTVPAVNATTDITGRELITEIEIVNASSLGNNTAVVGLFLQTGTGTNGLLSVQLAANDTASGIVGVSVNTSYTYNPDGYVSDSGGRAITLLILIFAALAILVFVVVVFIKQGSMGELMRRG
;
A
#
# COMPACT_ATOMS: atom_id res chain seq x y z
N MET A 1 2.11 -17.28 -13.57
CA MET A 1 3.39 -16.74 -13.07
C MET A 1 3.34 -15.24 -13.24
N VAL A 2 3.51 -14.48 -12.16
CA VAL A 2 3.54 -13.01 -12.19
C VAL A 2 4.93 -12.56 -12.64
N SER A 3 5.02 -11.49 -13.43
CA SER A 3 6.31 -10.92 -13.83
C SER A 3 7.05 -10.38 -12.62
N ILE A 4 8.39 -10.48 -12.60
CA ILE A 4 9.21 -9.91 -11.52
C ILE A 4 8.95 -8.41 -11.36
N GLY A 5 8.70 -7.68 -12.44
CA GLY A 5 8.35 -6.26 -12.37
C GLY A 5 7.01 -5.99 -11.66
N ASP A 6 6.00 -6.84 -11.89
CA ASP A 6 4.70 -6.74 -11.23
C ASP A 6 4.80 -7.11 -9.75
N GLN A 7 5.64 -8.09 -9.42
CA GLN A 7 5.87 -8.49 -8.02
C GLN A 7 6.57 -7.37 -7.24
N ILE A 8 7.61 -6.75 -7.80
CA ILE A 8 8.31 -5.63 -7.14
C ILE A 8 7.38 -4.42 -6.96
N ASN A 9 6.51 -4.15 -7.92
CA ASN A 9 5.54 -3.06 -7.81
C ASN A 9 4.51 -3.35 -6.70
N LEU A 10 4.03 -4.59 -6.59
CA LEU A 10 3.13 -5.00 -5.53
C LEU A 10 3.75 -4.86 -4.12
N GLU A 11 5.03 -5.19 -3.98
CA GLU A 11 5.78 -5.15 -2.72
C GLU A 11 6.20 -3.73 -2.29
N THR A 12 6.06 -2.73 -3.16
CA THR A 12 6.56 -1.36 -2.92
C THR A 12 5.48 -0.27 -3.03
N ASN A 13 4.25 -0.64 -3.39
CA ASN A 13 3.11 0.27 -3.51
C ASN A 13 2.15 0.19 -2.31
N THR A 14 1.58 1.35 -1.96
CA THR A 14 0.56 1.47 -0.92
C THR A 14 -0.82 1.23 -1.51
N PHE A 15 -1.75 0.67 -0.73
CA PHE A 15 -3.10 0.36 -1.21
C PHE A 15 -4.15 1.27 -0.54
N PRO A 16 -5.06 1.88 -1.33
CA PRO A 16 -6.22 2.54 -0.77
C PRO A 16 -7.31 1.51 -0.43
N ALA A 17 -7.75 1.51 0.82
CA ALA A 17 -9.03 0.94 1.24
C ALA A 17 -10.09 2.06 1.16
N THR A 18 -11.18 1.82 0.44
CA THR A 18 -12.29 2.77 0.33
C THR A 18 -13.59 2.14 0.79
N ASN A 19 -14.35 2.89 1.60
CA ASN A 19 -15.66 2.48 2.11
C ASN A 19 -15.69 1.10 2.79
N VAL A 20 -14.62 0.73 3.49
CA VAL A 20 -14.55 -0.54 4.21
C VAL A 20 -15.47 -0.48 5.42
N THR A 21 -16.48 -1.35 5.43
CA THR A 21 -17.44 -1.45 6.54
C THR A 21 -16.81 -2.23 7.69
N VAL A 22 -16.74 -1.59 8.86
CA VAL A 22 -16.17 -2.17 10.08
C VAL A 22 -17.11 -1.91 11.25
N THR A 23 -17.29 -2.90 12.12
CA THR A 23 -18.06 -2.73 13.35
C THR A 23 -17.22 -2.03 14.41
N VAL A 24 -17.78 -0.96 14.99
CA VAL A 24 -17.10 -0.18 16.04
C VAL A 24 -16.87 -1.06 17.28
N PRO A 25 -15.61 -1.18 17.76
CA PRO A 25 -15.30 -1.95 18.96
C PRO A 25 -15.85 -1.29 20.22
N ALA A 26 -15.74 -1.99 21.36
CA ALA A 26 -16.02 -1.37 22.65
C ALA A 26 -15.13 -0.13 22.88
N VAL A 27 -15.59 0.77 23.74
CA VAL A 27 -14.80 1.93 24.17
C VAL A 27 -13.46 1.48 24.74
N ASN A 28 -12.37 2.13 24.30
CA ASN A 28 -10.98 1.81 24.62
C ASN A 28 -10.52 0.41 24.15
N ALA A 29 -11.29 -0.24 23.27
CA ALA A 29 -10.90 -1.45 22.58
C ALA A 29 -10.55 -1.16 21.11
N THR A 30 -9.85 -2.11 20.50
CA THR A 30 -9.45 -2.05 19.09
C THR A 30 -10.05 -3.22 18.32
N THR A 31 -10.30 -2.99 17.04
CA THR A 31 -10.67 -4.01 16.06
C THR A 31 -9.66 -3.98 14.93
N ASP A 32 -9.16 -5.14 14.53
CA ASP A 32 -8.28 -5.28 13.39
C ASP A 32 -9.04 -5.03 12.08
N ILE A 33 -8.44 -4.26 11.19
CA ILE A 33 -8.94 -3.99 9.84
C ILE A 33 -7.85 -4.33 8.81
N THR A 34 -8.23 -4.37 7.54
CA THR A 34 -7.32 -4.79 6.48
C THR A 34 -6.07 -3.93 6.42
N GLY A 35 -4.90 -4.57 6.32
CA GLY A 35 -3.62 -3.88 6.15
C GLY A 35 -2.69 -4.03 7.34
N ARG A 36 -1.40 -3.83 7.07
CA ARG A 36 -0.32 -4.02 8.04
C ARG A 36 0.05 -2.74 8.78
N GLU A 37 0.19 -1.65 8.04
CA GLU A 37 0.65 -0.37 8.58
C GLU A 37 -0.15 0.77 7.98
N LEU A 38 -0.60 1.68 8.82
CA LEU A 38 -1.35 2.87 8.41
C LEU A 38 -0.36 3.92 7.88
N ILE A 39 -0.54 4.36 6.64
CA ILE A 39 0.31 5.39 6.00
C ILE A 39 -0.32 6.77 6.14
N THR A 40 -1.59 6.88 5.78
CA THR A 40 -2.34 8.13 5.87
C THR A 40 -3.67 7.82 6.52
N GLU A 41 -3.97 8.55 7.59
CA GLU A 41 -5.30 8.59 8.19
C GLU A 41 -6.24 9.23 7.16
N ILE A 42 -7.15 8.43 6.60
CA ILE A 42 -8.26 8.94 5.79
C ILE A 42 -9.55 8.69 6.57
N GLU A 43 -10.52 9.53 6.26
CA GLU A 43 -11.76 9.81 6.96
C GLU A 43 -12.56 8.55 7.36
N ILE A 44 -12.97 8.51 8.63
CA ILE A 44 -13.97 7.57 9.13
C ILE A 44 -15.35 8.19 8.84
N VAL A 45 -15.98 7.73 7.77
CA VAL A 45 -17.23 8.30 7.25
C VAL A 45 -18.37 7.35 7.55
N ASN A 46 -19.41 7.89 8.21
CA ASN A 46 -20.76 7.33 8.26
C ASN A 46 -20.94 6.09 9.16
N ALA A 47 -21.63 6.31 10.28
CA ALA A 47 -22.47 5.29 10.89
C ALA A 47 -23.79 5.29 10.13
N SER A 48 -24.10 4.20 9.42
CA SER A 48 -25.28 4.10 8.54
C SER A 48 -26.63 4.39 9.22
N SER A 49 -26.66 4.47 10.55
CA SER A 49 -27.83 4.86 11.36
C SER A 49 -28.06 6.36 11.51
N LEU A 50 -27.13 7.24 11.11
CA LEU A 50 -27.16 8.68 11.46
C LEU A 50 -27.29 9.65 10.28
N GLY A 51 -27.28 9.18 9.03
CA GLY A 51 -27.63 9.98 7.85
C GLY A 51 -26.71 11.17 7.52
N ASN A 52 -25.63 11.38 8.28
CA ASN A 52 -24.67 12.47 8.08
C ASN A 52 -23.28 11.94 7.71
N ASN A 53 -22.77 12.39 6.56
CA ASN A 53 -21.39 12.19 6.09
C ASN A 53 -20.40 13.10 6.84
N THR A 54 -20.40 13.05 8.16
CA THR A 54 -19.41 13.77 8.99
C THR A 54 -18.50 12.77 9.66
N ALA A 55 -17.20 13.08 9.68
CA ALA A 55 -16.20 12.34 10.43
C ALA A 55 -16.70 12.05 11.85
N VAL A 56 -16.72 10.77 12.22
CA VAL A 56 -17.35 10.33 13.46
C VAL A 56 -16.43 10.65 14.64
N VAL A 57 -16.86 11.59 15.50
CA VAL A 57 -16.08 12.02 16.65
C VAL A 57 -15.82 10.85 17.60
N GLY A 58 -14.55 10.60 17.89
CA GLY A 58 -14.12 9.59 18.86
C GLY A 58 -13.70 8.25 18.28
N LEU A 59 -13.75 8.10 16.95
CA LEU A 59 -13.09 7.00 16.26
C LEU A 59 -11.77 7.49 15.66
N PHE A 60 -10.75 6.64 15.72
CA PHE A 60 -9.45 6.91 15.11
C PHE A 60 -8.82 5.62 14.60
N LEU A 61 -7.98 5.76 13.56
CA LEU A 61 -7.21 4.66 13.01
C LEU A 61 -5.80 4.70 13.60
N GLN A 62 -5.29 3.53 13.96
CA GLN A 62 -3.92 3.41 14.46
C GLN A 62 -3.27 2.14 13.95
N THR A 63 -1.94 2.11 13.94
CA THR A 63 -1.20 0.88 13.70
C THR A 63 -0.96 0.19 15.03
N GLY A 64 -1.35 -1.09 15.14
CA GLY A 64 -1.23 -1.89 16.35
C GLY A 64 -0.75 -3.31 16.06
N THR A 65 -0.66 -4.12 17.11
CA THR A 65 -0.43 -5.56 16.95
C THR A 65 -1.78 -6.25 16.88
N GLY A 66 -2.09 -6.83 15.72
CA GLY A 66 -3.33 -7.55 15.50
C GLY A 66 -3.39 -8.90 16.20
N THR A 67 -4.55 -9.54 16.11
CA THR A 67 -4.89 -10.81 16.77
C THR A 67 -3.93 -11.95 16.40
N ASN A 68 -3.29 -11.86 15.24
CA ASN A 68 -2.30 -12.83 14.74
C ASN A 68 -0.86 -12.55 15.23
N GLY A 69 -0.65 -11.56 16.11
CA GLY A 69 0.68 -11.16 16.60
C GLY A 69 1.52 -10.37 15.58
N LEU A 70 0.92 -9.98 14.45
CA LEU A 70 1.55 -9.19 13.39
C LEU A 70 1.08 -7.74 13.47
N LEU A 71 1.86 -6.82 12.90
CA LEU A 71 1.42 -5.43 12.69
C LEU A 71 0.14 -5.43 11.84
N SER A 72 -0.86 -4.67 12.29
CA SER A 72 -2.14 -4.51 11.61
C SER A 72 -2.67 -3.09 11.81
N VAL A 73 -3.42 -2.60 10.83
CA VAL A 73 -4.22 -1.39 11.00
C VAL A 73 -5.40 -1.73 11.90
N GLN A 74 -5.67 -0.88 12.89
CA GLN A 74 -6.72 -1.07 13.87
C GLN A 74 -7.63 0.15 13.92
N LEU A 75 -8.92 -0.11 14.02
CA LEU A 75 -9.91 0.89 14.40
C LEU A 75 -10.01 0.91 15.92
N ALA A 76 -9.90 2.10 16.51
CA ALA A 76 -10.03 2.32 17.94
C ALA A 76 -11.17 3.30 18.23
N ALA A 77 -11.87 3.06 19.35
CA ALA A 77 -12.94 3.91 19.84
C ALA A 77 -12.56 4.52 21.19
N ASN A 78 -12.73 5.83 21.36
CA ASN A 78 -12.59 6.50 22.66
C ASN A 78 -13.95 6.67 23.37
N ASP A 79 -13.95 7.26 24.56
CA ASP A 79 -15.15 7.44 25.39
C ASP A 79 -16.27 8.24 24.69
N THR A 80 -15.92 9.13 23.76
CA THR A 80 -16.87 9.93 22.97
C THR A 80 -17.62 9.10 21.93
N ALA A 81 -17.10 7.92 21.55
CA ALA A 81 -17.75 6.98 20.63
C ALA A 81 -18.72 6.00 21.32
N SER A 82 -18.99 6.15 22.63
CA SER A 82 -19.89 5.25 23.39
C SER A 82 -21.29 5.06 22.77
N GLY A 83 -21.84 6.10 22.13
CA GLY A 83 -23.17 6.05 21.50
C GLY A 83 -23.26 5.28 20.18
N ILE A 84 -22.12 4.85 19.62
CA ILE A 84 -22.04 4.17 18.31
C ILE A 84 -21.29 2.84 18.40
N VAL A 85 -20.96 2.38 19.61
CA VAL A 85 -20.36 1.05 19.83
C VAL A 85 -21.28 -0.03 19.25
N GLY A 86 -20.70 -0.96 18.50
CA GLY A 86 -21.45 -2.03 17.83
C GLY A 86 -22.18 -1.60 16.56
N VAL A 87 -22.13 -0.31 16.17
CA VAL A 87 -22.65 0.16 14.88
C VAL A 87 -21.58 -0.07 13.80
N SER A 88 -22.02 -0.37 12.58
CA SER A 88 -21.12 -0.46 11.43
C SER A 88 -20.83 0.93 10.87
N VAL A 89 -19.54 1.25 10.72
CA VAL A 89 -19.04 2.48 10.12
C VAL A 89 -18.25 2.20 8.85
N ASN A 90 -18.24 3.14 7.92
CA ASN A 90 -17.37 3.05 6.74
C ASN A 90 -16.05 3.79 7.00
N THR A 91 -14.95 3.15 6.63
CA THR A 91 -13.61 3.69 6.79
C THR A 91 -12.93 3.72 5.44
N SER A 92 -12.26 4.82 5.13
CA SER A 92 -11.35 4.89 3.98
C SER A 92 -9.97 5.22 4.51
N TYR A 93 -8.92 4.55 4.07
CA TYR A 93 -7.53 4.73 4.57
C TYR A 93 -6.53 4.19 3.56
N THR A 94 -5.28 4.65 3.68
CA THR A 94 -4.17 4.11 2.88
C THR A 94 -3.26 3.33 3.79
N TYR A 95 -2.95 2.09 3.37
CA TYR A 95 -2.15 1.16 4.17
C TYR A 95 -1.06 0.48 3.36
N ASN A 96 -0.04 -0.03 4.06
CA ASN A 96 0.91 -0.97 3.52
C ASN A 96 0.31 -2.39 3.57
N PRO A 97 0.25 -3.12 2.45
CA PRO A 97 -0.26 -4.48 2.42
C PRO A 97 0.69 -5.46 3.13
N ASP A 98 0.21 -6.66 3.39
CA ASP A 98 1.07 -7.74 3.86
C ASP A 98 2.11 -8.12 2.81
N GLY A 99 3.38 -8.23 3.23
CA GLY A 99 4.51 -8.42 2.33
C GLY A 99 5.13 -7.13 1.79
N TYR A 100 4.61 -5.96 2.17
CA TYR A 100 5.24 -4.68 1.85
C TYR A 100 6.64 -4.57 2.45
N VAL A 101 7.61 -4.15 1.64
CA VAL A 101 8.97 -3.85 2.12
C VAL A 101 8.96 -2.47 2.75
N SER A 102 8.80 -2.38 4.08
CA SER A 102 8.72 -1.10 4.79
C SER A 102 10.07 -0.38 4.90
N ASP A 103 11.18 -1.12 4.80
CA ASP A 103 12.51 -0.53 4.84
C ASP A 103 12.82 0.27 3.56
N SER A 104 13.21 1.52 3.73
CA SER A 104 13.60 2.41 2.63
C SER A 104 14.82 1.89 1.87
N GLY A 105 15.73 1.20 2.56
CA GLY A 105 16.87 0.51 1.96
C GLY A 105 16.43 -0.66 1.08
N GLY A 106 15.54 -1.51 1.60
CA GLY A 106 14.93 -2.60 0.85
C GLY A 106 14.28 -2.13 -0.45
N ARG A 107 13.40 -1.13 -0.39
CA ARG A 107 12.71 -0.56 -1.58
C ARG A 107 13.67 0.00 -2.63
N ALA A 108 14.72 0.68 -2.19
CA ALA A 108 15.74 1.23 -3.08
C ALA A 108 16.50 0.12 -3.83
N ILE A 109 16.85 -0.97 -3.13
CA ILE A 109 17.54 -2.11 -3.75
C ILE A 109 16.63 -2.81 -4.77
N THR A 110 15.34 -3.01 -4.48
CA THR A 110 14.43 -3.66 -5.43
C THR A 110 14.24 -2.83 -6.70
N LEU A 111 14.17 -1.50 -6.58
CA LEU A 111 14.12 -0.59 -7.73
C LEU A 111 15.43 -0.61 -8.55
N LEU A 112 16.58 -0.67 -7.88
CA LEU A 112 17.87 -0.74 -8.56
C LEU A 112 18.01 -1.99 -9.44
N ILE A 113 17.46 -3.14 -9.01
CA ILE A 113 17.46 -4.38 -9.81
C ILE A 113 16.73 -4.16 -11.15
N LEU A 114 15.57 -3.50 -11.12
CA LEU A 114 14.82 -3.16 -12.34
C LEU A 114 15.62 -2.23 -13.25
N ILE A 115 16.29 -1.21 -12.68
CA ILE A 115 17.10 -0.27 -13.44
C ILE A 115 18.29 -0.97 -14.11
N PHE A 116 19.00 -1.84 -13.39
CA PHE A 116 20.13 -2.58 -13.98
C PHE A 116 19.67 -3.59 -15.03
N ALA A 117 18.53 -4.26 -14.84
CA ALA A 117 17.96 -5.14 -15.85
C ALA A 117 17.57 -4.37 -17.13
N ALA A 118 16.93 -3.21 -16.98
CA ALA A 118 16.58 -2.34 -18.10
C ALA A 118 17.82 -1.81 -18.83
N LEU A 119 18.86 -1.41 -18.09
CA LEU A 119 20.13 -0.96 -18.65
C LEU A 119 20.83 -2.08 -19.43
N ALA A 120 20.85 -3.31 -18.90
CA ALA A 120 21.46 -4.46 -19.57
C ALA A 120 20.78 -4.76 -20.92
N ILE A 121 19.45 -4.70 -20.97
CA ILE A 121 18.68 -4.87 -22.21
C ILE A 121 19.02 -3.74 -23.20
N LEU A 122 19.08 -2.49 -22.73
CA LEU A 122 19.41 -1.34 -23.58
C LEU A 122 20.82 -1.47 -24.18
N VAL A 123 21.81 -1.82 -23.36
CA VAL A 123 23.20 -2.03 -23.83
C VAL A 123 23.24 -3.17 -24.84
N PHE A 124 22.54 -4.28 -24.58
CA PHE A 124 22.45 -5.39 -25.53
C PHE A 124 21.89 -4.95 -26.89
N VAL A 125 20.77 -4.21 -26.89
CA VAL A 125 20.16 -3.68 -28.12
C VAL A 125 21.12 -2.77 -28.87
N VAL A 126 21.78 -1.83 -28.18
CA VAL A 126 22.76 -0.91 -28.79
C VAL A 126 23.92 -1.68 -29.42
N VAL A 127 24.48 -2.67 -28.72
CA VAL A 127 25.58 -3.48 -29.25
C VAL A 127 25.18 -4.28 -30.48
N VAL A 128 23.98 -4.87 -30.48
CA VAL A 128 23.46 -5.60 -31.66
C VAL A 128 23.25 -4.64 -32.83
N PHE A 129 22.67 -3.47 -32.62
CA PHE A 129 22.49 -2.45 -33.67
C PHE A 129 23.82 -1.95 -34.25
N ILE A 130 24.85 -1.75 -33.42
CA ILE A 130 26.17 -1.31 -33.89
C ILE A 130 26.92 -2.44 -34.60
N LYS A 131 26.81 -3.69 -34.15
CA LYS A 131 27.60 -4.80 -34.73
C LYS A 131 26.93 -5.47 -35.93
N GLN A 132 25.60 -5.44 -36.02
CA GLN A 132 24.82 -6.17 -37.03
C GLN A 132 23.86 -5.29 -37.83
N GLY A 133 23.68 -4.02 -37.46
CA GLY A 133 22.79 -3.08 -38.13
C GLY A 133 23.52 -2.08 -39.05
N SER A 134 22.72 -1.25 -39.73
CA SER A 134 23.17 -0.27 -40.74
C SER A 134 24.20 0.76 -40.22
N MET A 135 24.20 1.06 -38.92
CA MET A 135 25.22 1.92 -38.30
C MET A 135 26.60 1.27 -38.26
N GLY A 136 26.68 -0.05 -38.05
CA GLY A 136 27.94 -0.79 -38.11
C GLY A 136 28.56 -0.77 -39.50
N GLU A 137 27.73 -0.91 -40.54
CA GLU A 137 28.17 -0.83 -41.93
C GLU A 137 28.60 0.58 -42.33
N LEU A 138 27.97 1.62 -41.78
CA LEU A 138 28.40 3.01 -41.96
C LEU A 138 29.75 3.28 -41.27
N MET A 139 29.96 2.83 -40.04
CA MET A 139 31.24 2.99 -39.32
C MET A 139 32.38 2.17 -39.94
N ARG A 140 32.09 1.04 -40.60
CA ARG A 140 33.10 0.19 -41.26
C ARG A 140 33.45 0.66 -42.69
N ARG A 141 32.67 1.58 -43.27
CA ARG A 141 32.90 2.17 -44.60
C ARG A 141 33.51 3.57 -44.57
N GLY A 142 33.55 4.21 -43.41
CA GLY A 142 34.28 5.46 -43.17
C GLY A 142 35.73 5.24 -42.76
#